data_AF-A0A921LKF9-F1
#
_entry.id   AF-A0A921LKF9-F1
#
_cell.length_a   1.000
_cell.length_b   1.000
_cell.length_c   1.000
_cell.angle_alpha   90.00
_cell.angle_beta   90.00
_cell.angle_gamma   90.00
#
_symmetry.space_group_name_H-M   'P 1'
#
loop_
_entity.id
_entity.type
_entity.pdbx_description
1 polymer ?
#
loop_
_entity_poly.entity_id
_entity_poly.type
_entity_poly.pdbx_seq_one_letter_code
_entity_poly.pdbx_strand_id
1 'polypeptide(L)'
;MSNKSKINEISRLKSQLSLLDGNKLNSEESTIFFAGFFYSLILNKTIFKNNKDIIEFLNSNYIEPLKLPPFKQYLYKSRTLLGSRVSRYILEKISYSNLIELRKLTMIYLDSQLDGHQEKRKKKKSNLINELSGWLNNDN
;
A
#
# COMPACT_ATOMS: atom_id res chain seq x y z
N MET A 1 -18.37 -4.86 -11.96
CA MET A 1 -17.54 -6.05 -11.64
C MET A 1 -18.21 -6.82 -10.54
N SER A 2 -18.35 -8.14 -10.69
CA SER A 2 -18.99 -9.00 -9.69
C SER A 2 -18.08 -9.15 -8.46
N ASN A 3 -18.69 -9.15 -7.26
CA ASN A 3 -17.98 -9.35 -5.99
C ASN A 3 -17.15 -10.64 -6.00
N LYS A 4 -17.65 -11.69 -6.67
CA LYS A 4 -16.96 -12.98 -6.86
C LYS A 4 -15.60 -12.84 -7.57
N SER A 5 -15.51 -11.95 -8.56
CA SER A 5 -14.26 -11.71 -9.30
C SER A 5 -13.21 -11.04 -8.42
N LYS A 6 -13.62 -10.11 -7.55
CA LYS A 6 -12.71 -9.44 -6.60
C LYS A 6 -12.20 -10.44 -5.54
N ILE A 7 -13.07 -11.29 -5.01
CA ILE A 7 -12.70 -12.33 -4.04
C ILE A 7 -11.65 -13.29 -4.62
N ASN A 8 -11.89 -13.80 -5.82
CA ASN A 8 -10.95 -14.70 -6.50
C ASN A 8 -9.59 -14.03 -6.73
N GLU A 9 -9.61 -12.75 -7.14
CA GLU A 9 -8.38 -12.02 -7.39
C GLU A 9 -7.57 -11.77 -6.11
N ILE A 10 -8.25 -11.44 -5.01
CA ILE A 10 -7.59 -11.30 -3.70
C ILE A 10 -6.98 -12.64 -3.26
N SER A 11 -7.71 -13.75 -3.38
CA SER A 11 -7.20 -15.09 -3.08
C SER A 11 -5.95 -15.41 -3.90
N ARG A 12 -5.96 -15.10 -5.20
CA ARG A 12 -4.81 -15.26 -6.10
C ARG A 12 -3.60 -14.43 -5.62
N LEU A 13 -3.81 -13.16 -5.29
CA LEU A 13 -2.74 -12.27 -4.82
C LEU A 13 -2.16 -12.73 -3.47
N LYS A 14 -3.00 -13.19 -2.54
CA LYS A 14 -2.56 -13.75 -1.26
C LYS A 14 -1.71 -15.02 -1.44
N SER A 15 -2.12 -15.89 -2.36
CA SER A 15 -1.36 -17.09 -2.72
C SER A 15 0.01 -16.74 -3.34
N GLN A 16 0.09 -15.68 -4.14
CA GLN A 16 1.38 -15.19 -4.64
C GLN A 16 2.26 -14.66 -3.50
N LEU A 17 1.70 -13.90 -2.55
CA LEU A 17 2.44 -13.37 -1.41
C LEU A 17 2.89 -14.43 -0.39
N SER A 18 2.26 -15.60 -0.35
CA SER A 18 2.69 -16.70 0.53
C SER A 18 3.97 -17.38 0.04
N LEU A 19 4.38 -17.16 -1.22
CA LEU A 19 5.68 -17.63 -1.71
C LEU A 19 6.87 -17.01 -0.96
N LEU A 20 6.64 -15.85 -0.34
CA LEU A 20 7.63 -15.14 0.49
C LEU A 20 7.71 -15.68 1.94
N ASP A 21 6.82 -16.60 2.36
CA ASP A 21 6.86 -17.21 3.70
C ASP A 21 7.76 -18.45 3.79
N GLY A 22 8.15 -19.02 2.65
CA GLY A 22 8.91 -20.27 2.62
C GLY A 22 10.40 -20.05 2.40
N ASN A 23 11.21 -21.07 2.72
CA ASN A 23 12.63 -21.17 2.31
C ASN A 23 12.79 -21.40 0.79
N LYS A 24 11.80 -20.98 -0.02
CA LYS A 24 11.76 -21.20 -1.48
C LYS A 24 12.56 -20.16 -2.25
N LEU A 25 12.69 -18.96 -1.68
CA LEU A 25 13.41 -17.84 -2.28
C LEU A 25 14.44 -17.35 -1.28
N ASN A 26 15.63 -17.01 -1.78
CA ASN A 26 16.59 -16.25 -0.98
C ASN A 26 16.14 -14.77 -0.87
N SER A 27 16.91 -13.95 -0.13
CA SER A 27 16.56 -12.55 0.13
C SER A 27 16.51 -11.69 -1.14
N GLU A 28 17.43 -11.90 -2.09
CA GLU A 28 17.48 -11.17 -3.34
C GLU A 28 16.32 -11.54 -4.26
N GLU A 29 16.08 -12.83 -4.44
CA GLU A 29 14.95 -13.36 -5.21
C GLU A 29 13.61 -12.89 -4.63
N SER A 30 13.49 -12.90 -3.30
CA SER A 30 12.31 -12.38 -2.60
C SER A 30 12.09 -10.90 -2.91
N THR A 31 13.17 -10.11 -2.94
CA THR A 31 13.11 -8.68 -3.25
C THR A 31 12.68 -8.42 -4.69
N ILE A 32 13.24 -9.17 -5.64
CA ILE A 32 12.87 -9.10 -7.06
C ILE A 32 11.41 -9.49 -7.26
N PHE A 33 10.99 -10.62 -6.67
CA PHE A 33 9.62 -11.09 -6.73
C PHE A 33 8.66 -10.05 -6.14
N PHE A 34 8.98 -9.52 -4.95
CA PHE A 34 8.12 -8.55 -4.28
C PHE A 34 8.00 -7.24 -5.06
N ALA A 35 9.09 -6.76 -5.68
CA ALA A 35 9.06 -5.58 -6.55
C ALA A 35 8.14 -5.78 -7.77
N GLY A 36 8.20 -6.95 -8.40
CA GLY A 36 7.31 -7.32 -9.50
C GLY A 36 5.85 -7.51 -9.06
N PHE A 37 5.64 -8.10 -7.89
CA PHE A 37 4.32 -8.24 -7.28
C PHE A 37 3.69 -6.86 -7.00
N PHE A 38 4.42 -5.94 -6.36
CA PHE A 38 3.93 -4.60 -6.05
C PHE A 38 3.60 -3.80 -7.32
N TYR A 39 4.42 -3.94 -8.37
CA TYR A 39 4.15 -3.36 -9.68
C TYR A 39 2.79 -3.83 -10.21
N SER A 40 2.60 -5.16 -10.26
CA SER A 40 1.37 -5.78 -10.76
C SER A 40 0.15 -5.40 -9.91
N LEU A 41 0.31 -5.34 -8.59
CA LEU A 41 -0.73 -4.92 -7.65
C LEU A 41 -1.18 -3.48 -7.92
N ILE A 42 -0.25 -2.54 -8.09
CA ILE A 42 -0.55 -1.12 -8.39
C ILE A 42 -1.34 -0.98 -9.71
N LEU A 43 -1.02 -1.81 -10.71
CA LEU A 43 -1.73 -1.80 -12.00
C LEU A 43 -3.13 -2.44 -11.91
N ASN A 44 -3.40 -3.22 -10.86
CA ASN A 44 -4.59 -4.04 -10.76
C ASN A 44 -5.87 -3.22 -10.58
N LYS A 45 -6.71 -3.17 -11.62
CA LYS A 45 -7.99 -2.45 -11.62
C LYS A 45 -9.10 -3.15 -10.82
N THR A 46 -8.92 -4.42 -10.48
CA THR A 46 -9.84 -5.17 -9.61
C THR A 46 -9.66 -4.81 -8.15
N ILE A 47 -8.42 -4.53 -7.74
CA ILE A 47 -8.12 -4.08 -6.39
C ILE A 47 -8.30 -2.56 -6.29
N PHE A 48 -7.67 -1.80 -7.19
CA PHE A 48 -7.72 -0.34 -7.17
C PHE A 48 -8.58 0.18 -8.32
N LYS A 49 -9.81 0.60 -8.03
CA LYS A 49 -10.70 1.16 -9.05
C LYS A 49 -10.18 2.50 -9.54
N ASN A 50 -9.67 3.34 -8.63
CA ASN A 50 -9.20 4.68 -8.91
C ASN A 50 -7.76 4.89 -8.40
N ASN A 51 -7.07 5.90 -8.93
CA ASN A 51 -5.70 6.21 -8.47
C ASN A 51 -5.68 6.68 -7.00
N LYS A 52 -6.77 7.27 -6.52
CA LYS A 52 -6.91 7.64 -5.10
C LYS A 52 -6.77 6.43 -4.17
N ASP A 53 -7.33 5.28 -4.57
CA ASP A 53 -7.25 4.04 -3.78
C ASP A 53 -5.80 3.56 -3.66
N ILE A 54 -5.00 3.75 -4.73
CA ILE A 54 -3.56 3.45 -4.73
C ILE A 54 -2.80 4.40 -3.81
N ILE A 55 -3.14 5.70 -3.83
CA ILE A 55 -2.51 6.70 -2.94
C ILE A 55 -2.75 6.32 -1.48
N GLU A 56 -4.00 5.98 -1.13
CA GLU A 56 -4.35 5.58 0.23
C GLU A 56 -3.58 4.32 0.65
N PHE A 57 -3.53 3.30 -0.21
CA PHE A 57 -2.74 2.09 0.01
C PHE A 57 -1.26 2.39 0.19
N LEU A 58 -0.62 3.11 -0.73
CA LEU A 58 0.81 3.39 -0.65
C LEU A 58 1.15 4.22 0.59
N ASN A 59 0.29 5.14 1.00
CA ASN A 59 0.51 5.89 2.23
C ASN A 59 0.54 4.96 3.45
N SER A 60 -0.50 4.13 3.62
CA SER A 60 -0.64 3.29 4.81
C SER A 60 0.25 2.04 4.83
N ASN A 61 0.61 1.52 3.66
CA ASN A 61 1.29 0.23 3.53
C ASN A 61 2.74 0.33 3.09
N TYR A 62 3.21 1.51 2.68
CA TYR A 62 4.55 1.69 2.14
C TYR A 62 5.25 2.94 2.68
N ILE A 63 4.65 4.12 2.52
CA ILE A 63 5.29 5.39 2.87
C ILE A 63 5.37 5.58 4.38
N GLU A 64 4.26 5.45 5.11
CA GLU A 64 4.25 5.62 6.57
C GLU A 64 5.13 4.59 7.30
N PRO A 65 5.03 3.27 7.03
CA PRO A 65 5.85 2.27 7.71
C PRO A 65 7.36 2.48 7.49
N LEU A 66 7.74 2.89 6.28
CA LEU A 66 9.14 3.11 5.92
C LEU A 66 9.63 4.55 6.19
N LYS A 67 8.76 5.41 6.72
CA LYS A 67 9.05 6.84 6.96
C LYS A 67 9.58 7.57 5.71
N LEU A 68 9.00 7.25 4.55
CA LEU A 68 9.40 7.86 3.29
C LEU A 68 8.70 9.20 3.07
N PRO A 69 9.32 10.11 2.30
CA PRO A 69 8.58 11.24 1.78
C PRO A 69 7.49 10.76 0.80
N PRO A 70 6.34 11.44 0.73
CA PRO A 70 5.32 11.16 -0.28
C PRO A 70 5.88 11.30 -1.70
N PHE A 71 5.31 10.55 -2.65
CA PHE A 71 5.69 10.71 -4.06
C PHE A 71 5.21 12.07 -4.59
N LYS A 72 5.94 12.61 -5.56
CA LYS A 72 5.53 13.85 -6.26
C LYS A 72 4.17 13.66 -6.92
N GLN A 73 3.29 14.66 -6.86
CA GLN A 73 1.90 14.55 -7.29
C GLN A 73 1.72 14.03 -8.73
N TYR A 74 2.60 14.43 -9.66
CA TYR A 74 2.53 13.99 -11.05
C TYR A 74 2.71 12.47 -11.21
N LEU A 75 3.39 11.80 -10.28
CA LEU A 75 3.61 10.35 -10.33
C LEU A 75 2.30 9.58 -10.14
N TYR A 76 1.38 10.10 -9.33
CA TYR A 76 0.07 9.48 -9.11
C TYR A 76 -0.88 9.59 -10.30
N LYS A 77 -0.54 10.36 -11.34
CA LYS A 77 -1.36 10.47 -12.57
C LYS A 77 -1.28 9.20 -13.43
N SER A 78 -0.20 8.43 -13.33
CA SER A 78 0.00 7.21 -14.12
C SER A 78 0.37 6.04 -13.22
N ARG A 79 -0.44 4.98 -13.24
CA ARG A 79 -0.19 3.76 -12.45
C ARG A 79 1.11 3.07 -12.87
N THR A 80 1.40 3.07 -14.17
CA THR A 80 2.65 2.51 -14.73
C THR A 80 3.86 3.26 -14.20
N LEU A 81 3.82 4.60 -14.26
CA LEU A 81 4.92 5.43 -13.76
C LEU A 81 5.09 5.25 -12.25
N LEU A 82 3.99 5.31 -11.49
CA LEU A 82 4.00 5.09 -10.05
C LEU A 82 4.54 3.71 -9.68
N GLY A 83 4.04 2.66 -10.32
CA GLY A 83 4.48 1.28 -10.12
C GLY A 83 5.97 1.15 -10.37
N SER A 84 6.48 1.66 -11.50
CA SER A 84 7.90 1.60 -11.83
C SER A 84 8.78 2.27 -10.76
N ARG A 85 8.31 3.39 -10.19
CA ARG A 85 9.03 4.11 -9.12
C ARG A 85 9.04 3.34 -7.81
N VAL A 86 7.90 2.78 -7.42
CA VAL A 86 7.78 1.97 -6.20
C VAL A 86 8.65 0.72 -6.32
N SER A 87 8.55 -0.01 -7.43
CA SER A 87 9.35 -1.22 -7.65
C SER A 87 10.85 -0.95 -7.67
N ARG A 88 11.28 0.14 -8.32
CA ARG A 88 12.69 0.54 -8.29
C ARG A 88 13.16 0.83 -6.88
N TYR A 89 12.35 1.50 -6.07
CA TYR A 89 12.69 1.77 -4.67
C TYR A 89 12.76 0.48 -3.83
N ILE A 90 11.85 -0.48 -4.05
CA ILE A 90 11.93 -1.80 -3.41
C ILE A 90 13.27 -2.47 -3.73
N LEU A 91 13.66 -2.49 -5.01
CA LEU A 91 14.92 -3.13 -5.45
C LEU A 91 16.16 -2.44 -4.87
N GLU A 92 16.18 -1.11 -4.82
CA GLU A 92 17.41 -0.36 -4.51
C GLU A 92 17.57 0.01 -3.03
N LYS A 93 16.48 0.07 -2.26
CA LYS A 93 16.46 0.76 -0.95
C LYS A 93 15.81 -0.03 0.18
N ILE A 94 15.13 -1.14 -0.10
CA ILE A 94 14.42 -1.89 0.94
C ILE A 94 15.27 -3.06 1.44
N SER A 95 15.43 -3.14 2.75
CA SER A 95 16.03 -4.30 3.41
C SER A 95 15.06 -5.48 3.42
N TYR A 96 15.58 -6.69 3.58
CA TYR A 96 14.75 -7.88 3.69
C TYR A 96 13.77 -7.82 4.88
N SER A 97 14.18 -7.25 6.02
CA SER A 97 13.29 -7.05 7.18
C SER A 97 12.08 -6.18 6.83
N ASN A 98 12.31 -5.07 6.13
CA ASN A 98 11.27 -4.16 5.68
C ASN A 98 10.34 -4.85 4.67
N LEU A 99 10.89 -5.69 3.78
CA LEU A 99 10.08 -6.47 2.84
C LEU A 99 9.09 -7.37 3.57
N ILE A 100 9.53 -8.10 4.61
CA ILE A 100 8.65 -8.97 5.41
C ILE A 100 7.54 -8.17 6.08
N GLU A 101 7.86 -6.98 6.61
CA GLU A 101 6.85 -6.09 7.19
C GLU A 101 5.83 -5.61 6.16
N LEU A 102 6.30 -5.09 5.01
CA LEU A 102 5.44 -4.62 3.93
C LEU A 102 4.54 -5.73 3.39
N ARG A 103 5.08 -6.95 3.28
CA ARG A 103 4.33 -8.13 2.88
C ARG A 103 3.19 -8.40 3.85
N LYS A 104 3.46 -8.40 5.16
CA LYS A 104 2.43 -8.58 6.20
C LYS A 104 1.35 -7.50 6.11
N LEU A 105 1.75 -6.23 5.97
CA LEU A 105 0.81 -5.12 5.82
C LEU A 105 -0.05 -5.27 4.55
N THR A 106 0.55 -5.74 3.46
CA THR A 106 -0.16 -5.98 2.20
C THR A 106 -1.18 -7.11 2.32
N MET A 107 -0.85 -8.19 3.02
CA MET A 107 -1.82 -9.27 3.33
C MET A 107 -3.02 -8.72 4.12
N ILE A 108 -2.76 -7.94 5.18
CA ILE A 108 -3.81 -7.29 5.98
C ILE A 108 -4.69 -6.37 5.12
N TYR A 109 -4.06 -5.58 4.23
CA TYR A 109 -4.81 -4.73 3.32
C TYR A 109 -5.72 -5.55 2.39
N LEU A 110 -5.20 -6.63 1.79
CA LEU A 110 -5.97 -7.49 0.90
C LEU A 110 -7.16 -8.14 1.62
N ASP A 111 -7.00 -8.54 2.88
CA ASP A 111 -8.10 -9.05 3.71
C ASP A 111 -9.18 -7.99 3.95
N SER A 112 -8.77 -6.75 4.29
CA SER A 112 -9.71 -5.63 4.47
C SER A 112 -10.54 -5.29 3.22
N GLN A 113 -10.08 -5.72 2.04
CA GLN A 113 -10.81 -5.52 0.78
C GLN A 113 -11.96 -6.52 0.57
N LEU A 114 -11.98 -7.63 1.33
CA LEU A 114 -13.04 -8.65 1.31
C LEU A 114 -14.17 -8.32 2.28
N ASP A 115 -13.83 -7.78 3.44
CA ASP A 115 -14.78 -7.62 4.56
C ASP A 115 -15.82 -6.51 4.37
N GLY A 116 -15.74 -5.74 3.28
CA GLY A 116 -16.74 -4.73 2.94
C GLY A 116 -17.00 -3.71 4.05
N HIS A 117 -16.39 -2.52 3.96
CA HIS A 117 -16.93 -1.31 4.60
C HIS A 117 -16.84 -1.12 6.14
N GLN A 118 -15.91 -1.74 6.87
CA GLN A 118 -15.70 -1.42 8.31
C GLN A 118 -14.19 -1.48 8.61
N GLU A 119 -13.35 -0.50 8.30
CA GLU A 119 -13.22 0.78 8.97
C GLU A 119 -12.40 1.67 8.04
N LYS A 120 -12.93 2.85 7.69
CA LYS A 120 -12.04 3.97 7.40
C LYS A 120 -11.21 4.15 8.68
N ARG A 121 -9.94 3.70 8.69
CA ARG A 121 -8.95 4.16 9.69
C ARG A 121 -9.21 5.64 9.86
N LYS A 122 -9.75 6.03 11.03
CA LYS A 122 -10.17 7.42 11.29
C LYS A 122 -8.99 8.29 10.89
N LYS A 123 -9.14 9.04 9.79
CA LYS A 123 -8.27 10.17 9.50
C LYS A 123 -8.25 10.98 10.79
N LYS A 124 -7.06 11.22 11.31
CA LYS A 124 -6.74 12.02 12.50
C LYS A 124 -7.28 13.45 12.29
N LYS A 125 -8.61 13.62 12.38
CA LYS A 125 -9.31 14.91 12.27
C LYS A 125 -9.22 15.69 13.59
N SER A 126 -8.82 15.02 14.67
CA SER A 126 -8.63 15.65 15.99
C SER A 126 -7.46 16.63 16.00
N ASN A 127 -6.38 16.39 15.22
CA ASN A 127 -5.23 17.29 15.27
C ASN A 127 -5.51 18.64 14.59
N LEU A 128 -6.12 18.65 13.40
CA LEU A 128 -6.38 19.92 12.69
C LEU A 128 -7.42 20.79 13.41
N ILE A 129 -8.45 20.18 14.01
CA ILE A 129 -9.47 20.93 14.76
C ILE A 129 -8.89 21.46 16.07
N ASN A 130 -8.08 20.67 16.79
CA ASN A 130 -7.44 21.14 18.02
C ASN A 130 -6.41 22.25 17.76
N GLU A 131 -5.69 22.17 16.64
CA GLU A 131 -4.72 23.18 16.21
C GLU A 131 -5.43 24.49 15.80
N LEU A 132 -6.53 24.42 15.06
CA LEU A 132 -7.36 25.58 14.71
C LEU A 132 -8.04 26.22 15.93
N SER A 133 -8.53 25.41 16.88
CA SER A 133 -9.14 25.90 18.12
C SER A 133 -8.12 26.60 19.02
N GLY A 134 -6.85 26.19 19.00
CA GLY A 134 -5.78 26.86 19.74
C GLY A 134 -5.45 28.25 19.19
N TRP A 135 -5.62 28.46 17.88
CA TRP A 135 -5.43 29.77 17.25
C TRP A 135 -6.62 30.72 17.52
N LEU A 136 -7.85 30.23 17.50
CA LEU A 136 -9.06 31.05 17.70
C LEU A 136 -9.27 31.50 19.15
N ASN A 137 -8.66 30.83 20.12
CA ASN A 137 -8.83 31.12 21.54
C ASN A 137 -7.71 32.02 22.13
N ASN A 138 -6.72 32.43 21.33
CA ASN A 138 -5.59 33.25 21.78
C ASN A 138 -5.76 34.77 21.52
N ASP A 139 -6.93 35.22 21.04
CA ASP A 139 -7.25 36.64 20.85
C ASP A 139 -8.28 37.13 21.89
N ASN A 140 -7.93 37.04 23.18
CA ASN A 140 -8.55 37.81 24.28
C ASN A 140 -7.49 38.15 25.34
#